data_AF-A0A964J5U1-F1
#
_entry.id   AF-A0A964J5U1-F1
#
_cell.length_a   1.000
_cell.length_b   1.000
_cell.length_c   1.000
_cell.angle_alpha   90.00
_cell.angle_beta   90.00
_cell.angle_gamma   90.00
#
_symmetry.space_group_name_H-M   'P 1'
#
loop_
_entity.id
_entity.type
_entity.pdbx_description
1 polymer ?
#
loop_
_entity_poly.entity_id
_entity_poly.type
_entity_poly.pdbx_seq_one_letter_code
_entity_poly.pdbx_strand_id
1 'polypeptide(L)'
;MASSVPLVPRRRLRPVLHRGLHAGAVPHWGYAGAEGPEHWDDMSADYRVCSLGQQQTPINLLEAVRAQPGDPANSPVGAVSPNG
;
A
#
# COMPACT_ATOMS: atom_id res chain seq x y z
N MET A 1 -4.48 -42.99 -24.46
CA MET A 1 -5.39 -41.82 -24.46
C MET A 1 -4.52 -40.57 -24.29
N ALA A 2 -4.26 -39.82 -25.36
CA ALA A 2 -3.41 -38.63 -25.31
C ALA A 2 -4.27 -37.41 -24.98
N SER A 3 -4.06 -36.84 -23.79
CA SER A 3 -4.80 -35.67 -23.31
C SER A 3 -4.22 -34.41 -23.96
N SER A 4 -4.96 -33.82 -24.89
CA SER A 4 -4.58 -32.60 -25.59
C SER A 4 -4.93 -31.40 -24.71
N VAL A 5 -3.94 -30.81 -24.04
CA VAL A 5 -4.10 -29.55 -23.32
C VAL A 5 -4.21 -28.42 -24.35
N PRO A 6 -5.30 -27.64 -24.40
CA PRO A 6 -5.40 -26.54 -25.35
C PRO A 6 -4.41 -25.44 -24.97
N LEU A 7 -3.63 -24.99 -25.95
CA LEU A 7 -2.72 -23.86 -25.81
C LEU A 7 -3.56 -22.58 -25.67
N VAL A 8 -3.76 -22.10 -24.44
CA VAL A 8 -4.41 -20.81 -24.19
C VAL A 8 -3.48 -19.71 -24.71
N PRO A 9 -3.93 -18.81 -25.61
CA PRO A 9 -3.10 -17.72 -26.07
C PRO A 9 -2.81 -16.78 -24.89
N ARG A 10 -1.53 -16.62 -24.55
CA ARG A 10 -1.08 -15.65 -23.56
C ARG A 10 -1.55 -14.26 -24.00
N ARG A 11 -2.52 -13.69 -23.27
CA ARG A 11 -2.91 -12.29 -23.42
C ARG A 11 -1.64 -11.46 -23.29
N ARG A 12 -1.21 -10.80 -24.37
CA ARG A 12 -0.14 -9.81 -24.30
C ARG A 12 -0.64 -8.71 -23.37
N LEU A 13 -0.06 -8.63 -22.19
CA LEU A 13 -0.29 -7.52 -21.28
C LEU A 13 0.06 -6.25 -22.04
N ARG A 14 -0.92 -5.34 -22.17
CA ARG A 14 -0.63 -3.98 -22.62
C ARG A 14 0.32 -3.40 -21.57
N PRO A 15 1.48 -2.85 -21.96
CA PRO A 15 2.24 -2.07 -21.01
C PRO A 15 1.31 -0.93 -20.60
N VAL A 16 0.92 -0.89 -19.32
CA VAL A 16 0.41 0.34 -18.75
C VAL A 16 1.60 1.28 -18.86
N LEU A 17 1.52 2.23 -19.80
CA LEU A 17 2.42 3.36 -19.80
C LEU A 17 2.13 4.07 -18.47
N HIS A 18 2.86 3.75 -17.41
CA HIS A 18 2.98 4.65 -16.26
C HIS A 18 3.62 5.88 -16.86
N ARG A 19 2.80 6.87 -17.19
CA ARG A 19 3.24 8.11 -17.80
C ARG A 19 4.10 8.84 -16.77
N GLY A 20 5.36 8.48 -16.71
CA GLY A 20 6.41 9.28 -16.09
C GLY A 20 6.71 10.45 -17.02
N LEU A 21 6.08 11.59 -16.74
CA LEU A 21 6.67 12.93 -16.81
C LEU A 21 5.63 13.93 -16.25
N HIS A 22 5.53 14.04 -14.93
CA HIS A 22 5.00 15.27 -14.32
C HIS A 22 6.10 16.33 -14.41
N ALA A 23 6.26 16.95 -15.57
CA ALA A 23 7.02 18.19 -15.74
C ALA A 23 6.15 19.42 -15.35
N GLY A 24 5.34 19.25 -14.29
CA GLY A 24 4.53 20.30 -13.67
C GLY A 24 4.91 20.34 -12.20
N ALA A 25 5.15 21.54 -11.66
CA ALA A 25 5.54 21.73 -10.28
C ALA A 25 4.67 20.91 -9.33
N VAL A 26 5.29 20.16 -8.42
CA VAL A 26 4.58 19.49 -7.32
C VAL A 26 3.85 20.57 -6.53
N PRO A 27 2.53 20.45 -6.30
CA PRO A 27 1.80 21.46 -5.56
C PRO A 27 2.41 21.62 -4.16
N HIS A 28 2.61 22.86 -3.75
CA HIS A 28 3.04 23.15 -2.39
C HIS A 28 1.93 22.76 -1.43
N TRP A 29 2.31 22.13 -0.32
CA TRP A 29 1.42 21.70 0.75
C TRP A 29 1.89 22.32 2.05
N GLY A 30 0.95 22.48 2.97
CA GLY A 30 1.17 23.01 4.30
C GLY A 30 0.13 22.43 5.26
N TYR A 31 -0.01 23.09 6.40
CA TYR A 31 -0.93 22.66 7.46
C TYR A 31 -2.07 23.65 7.73
N ALA A 32 -2.18 24.69 6.90
CA ALA A 32 -3.15 25.77 7.10
C ALA A 32 -3.61 26.35 5.77
N GLY A 33 -4.81 26.96 5.79
CA GLY A 33 -5.38 27.63 4.63
C GLY A 33 -5.59 26.67 3.44
N ALA A 34 -5.49 27.20 2.22
CA ALA A 34 -5.71 26.44 0.99
C ALA A 34 -4.69 25.31 0.76
N GLU A 35 -3.59 25.31 1.52
CA GLU A 35 -2.53 24.31 1.44
C GLU A 35 -2.66 23.24 2.54
N GLY A 36 -3.70 23.32 3.38
CA GLY A 36 -3.91 22.45 4.54
C GLY A 36 -4.48 21.05 4.21
N PRO A 37 -4.52 20.16 5.23
CA PRO A 37 -4.90 18.75 5.06
C PRO A 37 -6.31 18.54 4.50
N GLU A 38 -7.22 19.48 4.75
CA GLU A 38 -8.59 19.47 4.23
C GLU A 38 -8.65 19.61 2.70
N HIS A 39 -7.55 19.98 2.05
CA HIS A 39 -7.47 20.25 0.61
C HIS A 39 -6.47 19.37 -0.15
N TRP A 40 -5.68 18.54 0.53
CA TRP A 40 -4.58 17.79 -0.11
C TRP A 40 -5.07 16.88 -1.25
N ASP A 41 -6.27 16.32 -1.16
CA ASP A 41 -6.81 15.41 -2.18
C ASP A 41 -7.14 16.09 -3.51
N ASP A 42 -7.39 17.40 -3.49
CA ASP A 42 -7.73 18.18 -4.68
C ASP A 42 -6.50 18.86 -5.33
N MET A 43 -5.34 18.87 -4.65
CA MET A 43 -4.11 19.51 -5.15
C MET A 43 -3.47 18.75 -6.32
N SER A 44 -3.53 17.42 -6.29
CA SER A 44 -2.95 16.55 -7.32
C SER A 44 -3.71 15.23 -7.39
N ALA A 45 -3.78 14.65 -8.58
CA ALA A 45 -4.33 13.31 -8.78
C ALA A 45 -3.60 12.24 -7.95
N ASP A 46 -2.33 12.45 -7.63
CA ASP A 46 -1.53 11.53 -6.81
C ASP A 46 -1.94 11.56 -5.33
N TYR A 47 -2.61 12.64 -4.88
CA TYR A 47 -2.96 12.85 -3.47
C TYR A 47 -4.39 12.46 -3.14
N ARG A 48 -5.14 11.90 -4.10
CA ARG A 48 -6.54 11.45 -3.89
C ARG A 48 -6.70 10.45 -2.75
N VAL A 49 -5.64 9.73 -2.38
CA VAL A 49 -5.65 8.81 -1.23
C VAL A 49 -5.86 9.51 0.11
N CYS A 50 -5.55 10.81 0.23
CA CYS A 50 -5.76 11.58 1.46
C CYS A 50 -7.26 11.65 1.85
N SER A 51 -8.16 11.65 0.87
CA SER A 51 -9.62 11.67 1.09
C SER A 51 -10.28 10.30 0.85
N LEU A 52 -9.86 9.58 -0.20
CA LEU A 52 -10.48 8.30 -0.58
C LEU A 52 -9.92 7.08 0.17
N GLY A 53 -8.76 7.21 0.81
CA GLY A 53 -8.09 6.13 1.52
C GLY A 53 -8.78 5.81 2.84
N GLN A 54 -8.97 4.52 3.14
CA GLN A 54 -9.62 4.07 4.38
C GLN A 54 -8.62 3.71 5.50
N GLN A 55 -7.33 3.75 5.21
CA GLN A 55 -6.24 3.35 6.11
C GLN A 55 -5.21 4.48 6.23
N GLN A 56 -5.68 5.72 6.42
CA GLN A 56 -4.82 6.88 6.62
C GLN A 56 -4.44 7.02 8.10
N THR A 57 -3.38 7.79 8.34
CA THR A 57 -2.88 8.14 9.67
C THR A 57 -2.80 9.67 9.78
N PRO A 58 -2.82 10.25 10.99
CA PRO A 58 -2.94 9.59 12.31
C PRO A 58 -4.36 9.05 12.60
N ILE A 59 -4.44 8.12 13.55
CA ILE A 59 -5.70 7.69 14.17
C ILE A 59 -5.59 7.81 15.69
N ASN A 60 -6.72 7.91 16.37
CA ASN A 60 -6.76 7.84 17.82
C ASN A 60 -6.67 6.37 18.28
N LEU A 61 -5.67 6.03 19.09
CA LEU A 61 -5.50 4.68 19.64
C LEU A 61 -6.21 4.59 20.99
N LEU A 62 -7.41 3.99 21.00
CA LEU A 62 -8.25 3.92 22.20
C LEU A 62 -7.85 2.76 23.12
N GLU A 63 -7.56 1.59 22.55
CA GLU A 63 -7.21 0.38 23.29
C GLU A 63 -6.14 -0.43 22.54
N ALA A 64 -5.35 -1.19 23.31
CA ALA A 64 -4.37 -2.10 22.74
C ALA A 64 -5.02 -3.46 22.41
N VAL A 65 -4.75 -3.96 21.20
CA VAL A 65 -5.07 -5.35 20.85
C VAL A 65 -3.98 -6.24 21.46
N ARG A 66 -4.37 -7.27 22.24
CA ARG A 66 -3.40 -8.27 22.70
C ARG A 66 -2.82 -9.00 21.50
N ALA A 67 -1.50 -9.00 21.40
CA ALA A 67 -0.80 -9.84 20.45
C ALA A 67 -1.13 -11.31 20.75
N GLN A 68 -1.44 -12.07 19.70
CA GLN A 68 -1.41 -13.52 19.75
C GLN A 68 0.03 -13.93 19.41
N PRO A 69 0.81 -14.43 20.38
CA PRO A 69 2.13 -14.98 20.06
C PRO A 69 1.91 -16.18 19.14
N GLY A 70 2.54 -16.17 17.96
CA GLY A 70 2.55 -17.37 17.12
C GLY A 70 3.19 -18.53 17.87
N ASP A 71 2.79 -19.76 17.54
CA ASP A 71 3.38 -20.95 18.15
C ASP A 71 4.90 -20.95 17.89
N PRO A 72 5.76 -20.89 18.94
CA PRO A 72 7.20 -20.89 18.75
C PRO A 72 7.69 -22.20 18.09
N ALA A 73 6.89 -23.27 18.16
CA ALA A 73 7.16 -24.55 17.53
C ALA A 73 6.87 -24.59 16.01
N ASN A 74 6.14 -23.62 15.47
CA ASN A 74 5.81 -23.52 14.03
C ASN A 74 6.38 -22.23 13.38
N SER A 75 7.31 -21.56 14.06
CA SER A 75 7.97 -20.38 13.50
C SER A 75 9.03 -20.80 12.46
N PRO A 76 8.98 -20.28 11.22
CA PRO A 76 10.03 -20.52 10.22
C PRO A 76 11.32 -19.76 10.54
N VAL A 77 11.25 -18.80 11.47
CA VAL A 77 12.44 -18.18 12.06
C VAL A 77 12.99 -19.15 13.11
N GLY A 78 14.20 -19.66 12.87
CA GLY A 78 14.83 -20.64 13.76
C GLY A 78 14.73 -20.22 15.21
N ALA A 79 14.42 -21.20 16.08
CA ALA A 79 14.27 -21.01 17.52
C ALA A 79 15.34 -20.06 18.06
N VAL A 80 14.92 -18.90 18.56
CA VAL A 80 15.83 -18.00 19.27
C VAL A 80 16.33 -18.76 20.50
N SER A 81 17.64 -19.04 20.51
CA SER A 81 18.30 -19.72 21.63
C SER A 81 18.07 -18.88 22.90
N PRO A 82 17.57 -19.47 24.00
CA PRO A 82 17.23 -18.72 25.21
C PRO A 82 18.44 -18.32 26.07
N ASN A 83 19.68 -18.50 25.59
CA ASN A 83 20.88 -18.09 26.34
C ASN A 83 21.84 -17.29 25.44
N GLY A 84 21.95 -16.00 25.75
CA GLY A 84 23.15 -15.18 25.61
C GLY A 84 23.55 -14.74 27.01
#